data_AF-A0A0Q4YUU4-F1
#
_entry.id   AF-A0A0Q4YUU4-F1
#
_cell.length_a   1.000
_cell.length_b   1.000
_cell.length_c   1.000
_cell.angle_alpha   90.00
_cell.angle_beta   90.00
_cell.angle_gamma   90.00
#
_symmetry.space_group_name_H-M   'P 1'
#
loop_
_entity.id
_entity.type
_entity.pdbx_description
1 polymer ?
#
loop_
_entity_poly.entity_id
_entity_poly.type
_entity_poly.pdbx_seq_one_letter_code
_entity_poly.pdbx_strand_id
1 'polypeptide(L)'
;MARHDVYRNLTRRAWSVRERGRVVGHVPAIVLADVVLRASEAGRQRCLRTGARDVHAWATGTVAEGARPPSAVRLRYGLWCPGFRTNGLLVTRASMAWFEADGSAWIEGGWDDKGMDFL
;
A
#
# COMPACT_ATOMS: atom_id res chain seq x y z
N MET A 1 18.13 -6.31 -2.34
CA MET A 1 17.65 -5.04 -2.92
C MET A 1 17.08 -4.15 -1.83
N ALA A 2 17.15 -2.83 -1.98
CA ALA A 2 16.63 -1.88 -0.99
C ALA A 2 15.09 -1.88 -0.97
N ARG A 3 14.51 -1.86 0.23
CA ARG A 3 13.06 -1.80 0.42
C ARG A 3 12.64 -0.38 0.77
N HIS A 4 11.53 0.05 0.19
CA HIS A 4 10.97 1.38 0.34
C HIS A 4 9.56 1.31 0.90
N ASP A 5 9.24 2.25 1.78
CA ASP A 5 7.86 2.51 2.21
C ASP A 5 7.22 3.53 1.27
N VAL A 6 6.02 3.21 0.77
CA VAL A 6 5.27 4.06 -0.15
C VAL A 6 3.88 4.34 0.44
N TYR A 7 3.47 5.61 0.43
CA TYR A 7 2.14 6.02 0.88
C TYR A 7 1.66 7.26 0.13
N ARG A 8 0.34 7.46 0.08
CA ARG A 8 -0.25 8.62 -0.59
C ARG A 8 -0.05 9.88 0.25
N ASN A 9 0.57 10.90 -0.34
CA ASN A 9 0.56 12.25 0.20
C ASN A 9 -0.66 13.00 -0.37
N LEU A 10 -1.68 13.20 0.46
CA LEU A 10 -2.94 13.83 0.02
C LEU A 10 -2.78 15.31 -0.33
N THR A 11 -1.85 16.02 0.33
CA THR A 11 -1.58 17.44 0.05
C THR A 11 -0.87 17.63 -1.29
N ARG A 12 0.15 16.81 -1.56
CA ARG A 12 0.92 16.87 -2.82
C ARG A 12 0.26 16.14 -3.99
N ARG A 13 -0.78 15.34 -3.72
CA ARG A 13 -1.42 14.46 -4.71
C ARG A 13 -0.40 13.54 -5.42
N ALA A 14 0.60 13.06 -4.66
CA ALA A 14 1.70 12.23 -5.13
C ALA A 14 1.98 11.10 -4.13
N TRP A 15 2.81 10.13 -4.51
CA TRP A 15 3.29 9.08 -3.63
C TRP A 15 4.58 9.51 -2.95
N SER A 16 4.60 9.54 -1.62
CA SER A 16 5.82 9.71 -0.86
C SER A 16 6.57 8.38 -0.83
N VAL A 17 7.86 8.42 -1.13
CA VAL A 17 8.78 7.29 -1.01
C VAL A 17 9.67 7.53 0.21
N ARG A 18 9.72 6.56 1.12
CA ARG A 18 10.46 6.62 2.37
C ARG A 18 11.45 5.48 2.48
N GLU A 19 12.67 5.82 2.85
CA GLU A 19 13.74 4.88 3.15
C GLU A 19 14.18 5.09 4.60
N ARG A 20 14.24 4.02 5.40
CA ARG A 20 14.69 4.06 6.81
C ARG A 20 14.02 5.18 7.63
N GLY A 21 12.71 5.37 7.44
CA GLY A 21 11.95 6.38 8.17
C GLY A 21 12.02 7.81 7.60
N ARG A 22 12.86 8.09 6.60
CA ARG A 22 12.99 9.40 5.96
C ARG A 22 12.38 9.43 4.56
N VAL A 23 11.56 10.43 4.27
CA VAL A 23 11.05 10.65 2.90
C VAL A 23 12.23 11.06 2.01
N VAL A 24 12.48 10.28 0.96
CA VAL A 24 13.57 10.49 -0.01
C VAL A 24 13.07 11.11 -1.31
N GLY A 25 11.75 11.08 -1.56
CA GLY A 25 11.17 11.69 -2.75
C GLY A 25 9.65 11.63 -2.81
N HIS A 26 9.12 12.30 -3.82
CA HIS A 26 7.71 12.26 -4.20
C HIS A 26 7.60 11.94 -5.69
N VAL A 27 6.79 10.96 -6.04
CA VAL A 27 6.63 10.51 -7.42
C VAL A 27 5.14 10.43 -7.79
N PRO A 28 4.77 10.72 -9.06
CA PRO A 28 3.39 10.59 -9.50
C PRO A 28 2.94 9.13 -9.51
N ALA A 29 3.82 8.20 -9.88
CA ALA A 29 3.54 6.78 -9.91
C ALA A 29 4.78 5.96 -9.50
N ILE A 30 4.57 4.75 -8.98
CA ILE A 30 5.63 3.80 -8.63
C ILE A 30 5.09 2.37 -8.60
N VAL A 31 5.95 1.40 -8.95
CA VAL A 31 5.64 -0.02 -8.87
C VAL A 31 6.53 -0.66 -7.82
N LEU A 32 5.94 -1.54 -7.00
CA LEU A 32 6.66 -2.32 -6.01
C LEU A 32 6.47 -3.83 -6.26
N ALA A 33 7.52 -4.60 -6.00
CA ALA A 33 7.49 -6.06 -5.88
C ALA A 33 7.70 -6.50 -4.42
N ASP A 34 7.32 -7.75 -4.11
CA ASP A 34 7.42 -8.37 -2.78
C ASP A 34 6.79 -7.53 -1.67
N VAL A 35 5.56 -7.11 -1.91
CA VAL A 35 4.89 -6.04 -1.17
C VAL A 35 4.33 -6.56 0.15
N VAL A 36 4.59 -5.80 1.22
CA VAL A 36 3.95 -5.96 2.52
C VAL A 36 3.12 -4.71 2.81
N LEU A 37 1.84 -4.89 3.09
CA LEU A 37 0.90 -3.82 3.35
C LEU A 37 0.79 -3.61 4.85
N ARG A 38 1.15 -2.41 5.32
CA ARG A 38 1.23 -2.06 6.74
C ARG A 38 0.23 -0.98 7.09
N ALA A 39 -0.57 -1.23 8.12
CA ALA A 39 -1.46 -0.23 8.70
C ALA A 39 -1.17 -0.08 10.20
N SER A 40 -1.09 1.16 10.69
CA SER A 40 -0.94 1.47 12.10
C SER A 40 -2.30 1.77 12.71
N GLU A 41 -2.80 0.86 13.56
CA GLU A 41 -4.05 1.07 14.28
C GLU A 41 -3.97 2.27 15.23
N ALA A 42 -2.85 2.42 15.95
CA ALA A 42 -2.62 3.58 16.80
C ALA A 42 -2.63 4.90 16.02
N GLY A 43 -2.01 4.92 14.83
CA GLY A 43 -2.05 6.08 13.92
C GLY A 43 -3.47 6.36 13.42
N ARG A 44 -4.21 5.34 13.02
CA ARG A 44 -5.61 5.45 12.58
C ARG A 44 -6.51 6.04 13.68
N GLN A 45 -6.41 5.51 14.90
CA GLN A 45 -7.18 5.98 16.06
C GLN A 45 -6.85 7.43 16.42
N ARG A 46 -5.57 7.84 16.32
CA ARG A 46 -5.18 9.24 16.48
C ARG A 46 -5.84 10.12 15.44
N CYS A 47 -5.82 9.72 14.17
CA CYS A 47 -6.47 10.47 13.08
C CYS A 47 -7.98 10.60 13.32
N LEU A 48 -8.65 9.52 13.74
CA LEU A 48 -10.08 9.55 14.07
C LEU A 48 -10.40 10.51 15.23
N ARG A 49 -9.59 10.49 16.29
CA ARG A 49 -9.81 11.34 17.47
C ARG A 49 -9.53 12.81 17.21
N THR A 50 -8.51 13.12 16.41
CA THR A 50 -7.96 14.49 16.29
C THR A 50 -8.27 15.16 14.95
N GLY A 51 -8.73 14.42 13.95
CA GLY A 51 -8.85 14.90 12.57
C GLY A 51 -7.50 15.07 11.83
N ALA A 52 -6.39 14.72 12.46
CA ALA A 52 -5.06 14.78 11.84
C ALA A 52 -4.96 13.82 10.64
N ARG A 53 -4.09 14.17 9.69
CA ARG A 53 -3.82 13.38 8.47
C ARG A 53 -2.47 12.66 8.54
N ASP A 54 -2.13 12.18 9.73
CA ASP A 54 -0.90 11.43 9.97
C ASP A 54 -0.89 10.16 9.12
N VAL A 55 0.30 9.74 8.68
CA VAL A 55 0.46 8.51 7.91
C VAL A 55 0.15 7.31 8.80
N HIS A 56 -0.85 6.53 8.41
CA HIS A 56 -1.29 5.34 9.13
C HIS A 56 -1.43 4.10 8.23
N ALA A 57 -1.14 4.24 6.93
CA ALA A 57 -1.16 3.15 5.97
C ALA A 57 -0.03 3.35 4.94
N TRP A 58 0.75 2.30 4.69
CA TRP A 58 1.82 2.31 3.69
C TRP A 58 2.11 0.90 3.16
N ALA A 59 2.71 0.83 1.99
CA ALA A 59 3.22 -0.40 1.38
C ALA A 59 4.74 -0.44 1.47
N THR A 60 5.32 -1.58 1.85
CA THR A 60 6.76 -1.79 1.89
C THR A 60 7.17 -2.83 0.85
N GLY A 61 8.03 -2.47 -0.10
CA GLY A 61 8.47 -3.39 -1.16
C GLY A 61 9.76 -2.96 -1.82
N THR A 62 10.19 -3.71 -2.83
CA THR A 62 11.32 -3.36 -3.69
C THR A 62 10.79 -2.59 -4.90
N VAL A 63 11.45 -1.51 -5.30
CA VAL A 63 11.05 -0.78 -6.53
C VAL A 63 11.21 -1.71 -7.72
N ALA A 64 10.19 -1.74 -8.58
CA ALA A 64 10.14 -2.56 -9.77
C ALA A 64 9.66 -1.74 -10.97
N GLU A 65 9.63 -2.39 -12.12
CA GLU A 65 9.07 -1.86 -13.36
C GLU A 65 7.96 -2.79 -13.86
N GLY A 66 7.18 -2.31 -14.83
CA GLY A 66 6.14 -3.10 -15.48
C GLY A 66 4.78 -2.40 -15.51
N ALA A 67 4.08 -2.56 -16.61
CA ALA A 67 2.71 -2.07 -16.75
C ALA A 67 1.77 -2.88 -15.84
N ARG A 68 0.73 -2.21 -15.33
CA ARG A 68 -0.32 -2.88 -14.57
C ARG A 68 -1.10 -3.83 -15.49
N PRO A 69 -1.20 -5.14 -15.18
CA PRO A 69 -2.00 -6.05 -15.98
C PRO A 69 -3.50 -5.79 -15.76
N PRO A 70 -4.37 -6.12 -16.73
CA PRO A 70 -5.82 -6.01 -16.58
C PRO A 70 -6.40 -6.84 -15.42
N SER A 71 -5.71 -7.93 -15.03
CA SER A 71 -6.05 -8.80 -13.90
C SER A 71 -5.82 -8.15 -12.53
N ALA A 72 -5.04 -7.08 -12.45
CA ALA A 72 -4.73 -6.44 -11.18
C ALA A 72 -6.01 -5.93 -10.50
N VAL A 73 -6.13 -6.20 -9.20
CA VAL A 73 -7.32 -5.86 -8.43
C VAL A 73 -7.11 -4.58 -7.64
N ARG A 74 -8.21 -3.82 -7.46
CA ARG A 74 -8.14 -2.51 -6.82
C ARG A 74 -7.82 -2.65 -5.33
N LEU A 75 -6.73 -2.04 -4.90
CA LEU A 75 -6.37 -1.93 -3.49
C LEU A 75 -6.95 -0.66 -2.90
N ARG A 76 -7.64 -0.77 -1.77
CA ARG A 76 -8.18 0.37 -1.02
C ARG A 76 -7.75 0.32 0.42
N TYR A 77 -7.61 1.51 1.00
CA TYR A 77 -7.52 1.71 2.44
C TYR A 77 -8.58 2.74 2.83
N GLY A 78 -9.28 2.51 3.94
CA GLY A 78 -10.26 3.46 4.48
C GLY A 78 -10.03 3.70 5.96
N LEU A 79 -10.16 4.95 6.40
CA LEU A 79 -9.97 5.33 7.81
C LEU A 79 -10.94 4.58 8.75
N TRP A 80 -12.16 4.32 8.28
CA TRP A 80 -13.23 3.63 9.02
C TRP A 80 -13.20 2.10 8.89
N CYS A 81 -12.46 1.57 7.90
CA CYS A 81 -12.35 0.15 7.62
C CYS A 81 -10.87 -0.25 7.68
N PRO A 82 -10.36 -0.65 8.86
CA PRO A 82 -8.92 -0.78 9.10
C PRO A 82 -8.28 -1.87 8.23
N GLY A 83 -7.10 -1.59 7.70
CA GLY A 83 -6.35 -2.48 6.84
C GLY A 83 -6.59 -2.23 5.36
N PHE A 84 -5.69 -2.75 4.54
CA PHE A 84 -5.84 -2.70 3.08
C PHE A 84 -6.79 -3.79 2.63
N ARG A 85 -7.63 -3.48 1.64
CA ARG A 85 -8.64 -4.41 1.14
C ARG A 85 -8.79 -4.41 -0.37
N THR A 86 -9.15 -5.57 -0.89
CA THR A 86 -9.66 -5.78 -2.25
C THR A 86 -10.97 -6.56 -2.17
N ASN A 87 -12.02 -6.09 -2.86
CA ASN A 87 -13.34 -6.74 -2.84
C ASN A 87 -13.85 -7.10 -1.41
N GLY A 88 -13.54 -6.26 -0.42
CA GLY A 88 -13.92 -6.48 1.00
C GLY A 88 -12.95 -7.35 1.81
N LEU A 89 -12.06 -8.10 1.16
CA LEU A 89 -11.11 -9.00 1.79
C LEU A 89 -9.85 -8.26 2.24
N LEU A 90 -9.35 -8.61 3.43
CA LEU A 90 -8.12 -8.06 3.97
C LEU A 90 -6.92 -8.54 3.16
N VAL A 91 -6.02 -7.62 2.82
CA VAL A 91 -4.78 -7.91 2.12
C VAL A 91 -3.62 -7.39 2.95
N THR A 92 -2.68 -8.27 3.26
CA THR A 92 -1.46 -7.93 4.03
C THR A 92 -0.19 -8.08 3.19
N ARG A 93 -0.26 -8.77 2.06
CA ARG A 93 0.86 -9.01 1.14
C ARG A 93 0.38 -8.94 -0.31
N ALA A 94 1.29 -8.72 -1.25
CA ALA A 94 1.04 -8.84 -2.69
C ALA A 94 2.36 -9.17 -3.41
N SER A 95 2.30 -9.86 -4.54
CA SER A 95 3.51 -10.09 -5.36
C SER A 95 3.94 -8.78 -6.02
N MET A 96 2.98 -8.01 -6.53
CA MET A 96 3.19 -6.69 -7.12
C MET A 96 2.15 -5.68 -6.66
N ALA A 97 2.54 -4.41 -6.62
CA ALA A 97 1.62 -3.29 -6.42
C ALA A 97 1.95 -2.13 -7.36
N TRP A 98 0.93 -1.57 -8.00
CA TRP A 98 1.02 -0.39 -8.86
C TRP A 98 0.32 0.78 -8.20
N PHE A 99 1.07 1.85 -7.98
CA PHE A 99 0.59 3.12 -7.43
C PHE A 99 0.60 4.15 -8.57
N GLU A 100 -0.58 4.64 -8.97
CA GLU A 100 -0.74 5.46 -10.18
C GLU A 100 -0.96 6.95 -9.85
N ALA A 101 -0.81 7.81 -10.87
CA ALA A 101 -0.84 9.28 -10.75
C ALA A 101 -2.12 9.84 -10.12
N ASP A 102 -3.26 9.28 -10.49
CA ASP A 102 -4.58 9.63 -9.98
C ASP A 102 -4.80 9.24 -8.49
N GLY A 103 -3.83 8.58 -7.84
CA GLY A 103 -3.92 8.16 -6.42
C GLY A 103 -4.53 6.80 -6.20
N SER A 104 -4.73 6.12 -7.30
CA SER A 104 -5.05 4.72 -7.45
C SER A 104 -3.94 3.77 -7.00
N ALA A 105 -4.34 2.67 -6.37
CA ALA A 105 -3.45 1.57 -6.02
C ALA A 105 -4.08 0.26 -6.47
N TRP A 106 -3.27 -0.61 -7.07
CA TRP A 106 -3.67 -1.92 -7.54
C TRP A 106 -2.65 -2.96 -7.12
N ILE A 107 -3.08 -4.20 -7.00
CA ILE A 107 -2.21 -5.31 -6.62
C ILE A 107 -2.45 -6.54 -7.49
N GLU A 108 -1.43 -7.37 -7.54
CA GLU A 108 -1.51 -8.75 -8.00
C GLU A 108 -0.99 -9.68 -6.89
N GLY A 109 -1.56 -10.87 -6.81
CA GLY A 109 -1.33 -11.79 -5.69
C GLY A 109 -1.89 -11.24 -4.37
N GLY A 110 -1.43 -11.80 -3.25
CA GLY A 110 -1.88 -11.39 -1.92
C GLY A 110 -2.96 -12.25 -1.27
N TRP A 111 -3.27 -13.35 -1.93
CA TRP A 111 -3.98 -14.50 -1.37
C TRP A 111 -2.91 -15.44 -0.84
N ASP A 112 -3.09 -15.95 0.38
CA ASP A 112 -2.17 -16.94 0.90
C ASP A 112 -2.34 -18.24 0.10
N ASP A 113 -1.43 -18.52 -0.84
CA ASP A 113 -1.29 -19.87 -1.44
C ASP A 113 -0.89 -20.93 -0.39
N LYS A 114 -0.63 -20.53 0.85
CA LYS A 114 -0.47 -21.43 2.01
C LYS A 114 -1.78 -21.81 2.69
N GLY A 115 -2.91 -21.65 2.00
CA GLY A 115 -4.24 -22.12 2.42
C GLY A 115 -4.72 -23.39 1.73
N MET A 116 -3.84 -24.17 1.08
CA MET A 116 -4.15 -25.49 0.49
C MET A 116 -3.19 -26.59 1.00
N ASP A 117 -2.76 -26.51 2.26
CA ASP A 117 -2.33 -27.68 3.02
C ASP A 117 -3.39 -27.93 4.12
N PHE A 118 -4.58 -28.36 3.71
CA PHE A 118 -5.44 -29.13 4.61
C PHE A 118 -5.19 -30.60 4.30
N LEU A 119 -4.40 -31.23 5.18
CA LEU A 119 -4.00 -32.65 5.24
C LEU A 119 -2.83 -33.06 4.32
#